data_AF-A0A3D6B8G2-F1
#
_entry.id   AF-A0A3D6B8G2-F1
#
_cell.length_a   1.000
_cell.length_b   1.000
_cell.length_c   1.000
_cell.angle_alpha   90.00
_cell.angle_beta   90.00
_cell.angle_gamma   90.00
#
_symmetry.space_group_name_H-M   'P 1'
#
loop_
_entity.id
_entity.type
_entity.pdbx_description
1 polymer ?
#
loop_
_entity_poly.entity_id
_entity_poly.type
_entity_poly.pdbx_seq_one_letter_code
_entity_poly.pdbx_strand_id
1 'polypeptide(L)'
;MKIILVSFLLIISAISCSIVDEDCLCTTEYRYALVTVVDTIGVPVDSLAVTIKDKDGNKLDVQQEPDIFGAGKYIVLNDSFTQMFCSCTKPEKIHFSATDGNRVAIGEFLFNTDECKCHINKVEGPDTLVLR
;
A
#
# COMPACT_ATOMS: atom_id res chain seq x y z
N MET A 1 53.28 25.13 18.25
CA MET A 1 52.14 25.63 17.43
C MET A 1 51.81 24.78 16.21
N LYS A 2 52.78 24.21 15.46
CA LYS A 2 52.50 23.36 14.27
C LYS A 2 51.84 22.01 14.58
N ILE A 3 52.11 21.40 15.74
CA ILE A 3 51.58 20.07 16.11
C ILE A 3 50.09 20.13 16.47
N ILE A 4 49.61 21.26 17.02
CA ILE A 4 48.20 21.44 17.42
C ILE A 4 47.29 21.55 16.18
N LEU A 5 47.80 22.11 15.08
CA LEU A 5 47.03 22.27 13.83
C LEU A 5 46.75 20.93 13.14
N VAL A 6 47.68 19.97 13.23
CA VAL A 6 47.56 18.64 12.60
C VAL A 6 46.56 17.77 13.36
N SER A 7 46.54 17.86 14.71
CA SER A 7 45.56 17.15 15.53
C SER A 7 44.14 17.66 15.34
N PHE A 8 43.94 18.95 15.06
CA PHE A 8 42.61 19.50 14.80
C PHE A 8 42.05 19.06 13.44
N LEU A 9 42.90 18.93 12.42
CA LEU A 9 42.49 18.50 11.07
C LEU A 9 42.03 17.03 11.03
N LEU A 10 42.60 16.18 11.89
CA LEU A 10 42.28 14.74 11.99
C LEU A 10 40.94 14.47 12.70
N ILE A 11 40.47 15.41 13.54
CA ILE A 11 39.19 15.31 14.24
C ILE A 11 38.03 15.68 13.29
N ILE A 12 38.25 16.64 12.38
CA ILE A 12 37.21 17.09 11.43
C ILE A 12 36.91 15.99 10.39
N SER A 13 37.89 15.15 10.03
CA SER A 13 37.66 14.00 9.12
C SER A 13 36.80 12.88 9.73
N ALA A 14 36.67 12.80 11.06
CA ALA A 14 35.85 11.78 11.72
C ALA A 14 34.36 12.18 11.83
N ILE A 15 34.02 13.45 11.56
CA ILE A 15 32.65 13.98 11.69
C ILE A 15 31.92 13.97 10.33
N SER A 16 32.60 13.63 9.24
CA SER A 16 32.01 13.57 7.90
C SER A 16 31.30 12.24 7.59
N CYS A 17 30.98 11.44 8.61
CA CYS A 17 29.92 10.43 8.49
C CYS A 17 28.58 11.17 8.57
N SER A 18 28.26 11.92 7.52
CA SER A 18 26.87 12.27 7.25
C SER A 18 26.14 10.95 7.07
N ILE A 19 25.12 10.74 7.89
CA ILE A 19 24.09 9.74 7.63
C ILE A 19 23.69 10.01 6.19
N VAL A 20 23.97 9.06 5.30
CA VAL A 20 23.46 9.13 3.94
C VAL A 20 21.96 9.01 4.15
N ASP A 21 21.25 10.14 4.15
CA ASP A 21 19.84 10.10 3.84
C ASP A 21 19.80 9.37 2.50
N GLU A 22 19.27 8.15 2.48
CA GLU A 22 19.04 7.47 1.22
C GLU A 22 18.12 8.38 0.42
N ASP A 23 18.68 9.02 -0.62
CA ASP A 23 17.94 9.79 -1.59
C ASP A 23 16.98 8.83 -2.28
N CYS A 24 15.80 8.65 -1.68
CA CYS A 24 14.76 7.79 -2.18
C CYS A 24 14.22 8.38 -3.49
N LEU A 25 14.55 7.72 -4.60
CA LEU A 25 14.05 8.04 -5.93
C LEU A 25 12.87 7.12 -6.26
N CYS A 26 11.65 7.67 -6.21
CA CYS A 26 10.47 6.97 -6.69
C CYS A 26 10.42 6.96 -8.22
N THR A 27 9.97 5.85 -8.80
CA THR A 27 9.61 5.82 -10.22
C THR A 27 8.28 6.54 -10.46
N THR A 28 7.94 6.83 -11.72
CA THR A 28 6.62 7.38 -12.09
C THR A 28 5.55 6.29 -12.26
N GLU A 29 5.84 5.05 -11.87
CA GLU A 29 4.86 3.97 -11.84
C GLU A 29 3.77 4.29 -10.81
N TYR A 30 2.52 3.91 -11.08
CA TYR A 30 1.43 3.99 -10.11
C TYR A 30 0.77 2.62 -9.98
N ARG A 31 0.77 2.07 -8.76
CA ARG A 31 0.29 0.72 -8.48
C ARG A 31 -1.12 0.70 -7.91
N TYR A 32 -1.85 -0.32 -8.32
CA TYR A 32 -3.18 -0.66 -7.82
C TYR A 32 -3.17 -2.10 -7.31
N ALA A 33 -3.72 -2.30 -6.12
CA ALA A 33 -3.99 -3.63 -5.58
C ALA A 33 -5.43 -4.01 -5.86
N LEU A 34 -5.63 -5.03 -6.69
CA LEU A 34 -6.95 -5.45 -7.15
C LEU A 34 -7.39 -6.73 -6.45
N VAL A 35 -8.71 -6.89 -6.31
CA VAL A 35 -9.36 -8.16 -5.97
C VAL A 35 -10.46 -8.44 -6.99
N THR A 36 -10.60 -9.71 -7.39
CA THR A 36 -11.70 -10.15 -8.24
C THR A 36 -12.87 -10.63 -7.39
N VAL A 37 -14.09 -10.16 -7.64
CA VAL A 37 -15.30 -10.66 -6.99
C VAL A 37 -16.09 -11.47 -8.00
N VAL A 38 -16.39 -12.72 -7.63
CA VAL A 38 -17.16 -13.68 -8.44
C VAL A 38 -18.38 -14.18 -7.68
N ASP A 39 -19.38 -14.70 -8.38
CA ASP A 39 -20.49 -15.42 -7.77
C ASP A 39 -20.12 -16.86 -7.36
N THR A 40 -21.09 -17.62 -6.88
CA THR A 40 -20.89 -19.00 -6.41
C THR A 40 -20.52 -20.00 -7.50
N ILE A 41 -20.68 -19.65 -8.77
CA ILE A 41 -20.30 -20.47 -9.93
C ILE A 41 -19.06 -19.92 -10.66
N GLY A 42 -18.42 -18.87 -10.13
CA GLY A 42 -17.17 -18.32 -10.62
C GLY A 42 -17.32 -17.22 -11.68
N VAL A 43 -18.52 -16.69 -11.89
CA VAL A 43 -18.76 -15.60 -12.85
C VAL A 43 -18.43 -14.25 -12.18
N PRO A 44 -17.62 -13.37 -12.79
CA PRO A 44 -17.32 -12.05 -12.26
C PRO A 44 -18.59 -11.21 -12.03
N VAL A 45 -18.63 -10.46 -10.93
CA VAL A 45 -19.78 -9.62 -10.56
C VAL A 45 -19.39 -8.15 -10.51
N ASP A 46 -20.02 -7.35 -11.36
CA ASP A 46 -19.81 -5.91 -11.49
C ASP A 46 -20.80 -5.08 -10.67
N SER A 47 -20.57 -3.77 -10.62
CA SER A 47 -21.48 -2.76 -10.05
C SER A 47 -21.78 -2.95 -8.55
N LEU A 48 -20.86 -3.56 -7.80
CA LEU A 48 -21.00 -3.71 -6.35
C LEU A 48 -20.66 -2.41 -5.61
N ALA A 49 -21.39 -2.14 -4.53
CA ALA A 49 -21.05 -1.08 -3.59
C ALA A 49 -19.85 -1.53 -2.73
N VAL A 50 -18.71 -0.85 -2.89
CA VAL A 50 -17.47 -1.17 -2.18
C VAL A 50 -17.34 -0.33 -0.90
N THR A 51 -16.85 -0.94 0.16
CA THR A 51 -16.40 -0.25 1.37
C THR A 51 -15.06 -0.82 1.80
N ILE A 52 -14.08 0.06 1.93
CA ILE A 52 -12.72 -0.27 2.39
C ILE A 52 -12.47 0.45 3.70
N LYS A 53 -11.85 -0.25 4.66
CA LYS A 53 -11.52 0.30 5.98
C LYS A 53 -10.09 -0.05 6.38
N ASP A 54 -9.47 0.83 7.15
CA ASP A 54 -8.22 0.53 7.83
C ASP A 54 -8.42 -0.42 9.03
N LYS A 55 -7.32 -0.79 9.68
CA LYS A 55 -7.30 -1.65 10.88
C LYS A 55 -8.10 -1.10 12.07
N ASP A 56 -8.34 0.21 12.12
CA ASP A 56 -9.06 0.89 13.20
C ASP A 56 -10.55 1.09 12.84
N GLY A 57 -10.96 0.69 11.64
CA GLY A 57 -12.33 0.75 11.14
C GLY A 57 -12.69 2.06 10.44
N ASN A 58 -11.73 2.97 10.24
CA ASN A 58 -11.96 4.20 9.48
C ASN A 58 -12.15 3.87 8.00
N LYS A 59 -13.14 4.48 7.36
CA LYS A 59 -13.38 4.29 5.94
C LYS A 59 -12.29 4.98 5.13
N LEU A 60 -11.78 4.28 4.12
CA LEU A 60 -10.84 4.81 3.13
C LEU A 60 -11.59 5.13 1.85
N ASP A 61 -11.39 6.34 1.32
CA ASP A 61 -12.01 6.79 0.07
C ASP A 61 -11.20 6.34 -1.14
N VAL A 62 -11.24 5.04 -1.42
CA VAL A 62 -10.53 4.43 -2.56
C VAL A 62 -11.43 4.52 -3.79
N GLN A 63 -11.12 5.46 -4.68
CA GLN A 63 -11.82 5.61 -5.96
C GLN A 63 -11.78 4.32 -6.76
N GLN A 64 -12.95 3.85 -7.21
CA GLN A 64 -13.07 2.68 -8.07
C GLN A 64 -13.07 3.09 -9.55
N GLU A 65 -12.51 2.24 -10.40
CA GLU A 65 -12.38 2.44 -11.86
C GLU A 65 -12.80 1.16 -12.61
N PRO A 66 -14.10 0.83 -12.64
CA PRO A 66 -14.59 -0.46 -13.15
C PRO A 66 -14.26 -0.69 -14.63
N ASP A 67 -14.18 0.38 -15.43
CA ASP A 67 -13.96 0.29 -16.88
C ASP A 67 -12.50 -0.03 -17.25
N ILE A 68 -11.54 0.19 -16.34
CA ILE A 68 -10.11 0.10 -16.64
C ILE A 68 -9.56 -1.31 -16.40
N PHE A 69 -9.98 -1.96 -15.31
CA PHE A 69 -9.38 -3.23 -14.87
C PHE A 69 -10.09 -4.49 -15.39
N GLY A 70 -11.32 -4.32 -15.89
CA GLY A 70 -12.17 -5.39 -16.41
C GLY A 70 -13.15 -5.96 -15.38
N ALA A 71 -14.03 -6.83 -15.85
CA ALA A 71 -15.18 -7.33 -15.09
C ALA A 71 -14.79 -7.98 -13.75
N GLY A 72 -15.57 -7.65 -12.72
CA GLY A 72 -15.45 -8.13 -11.35
C GLY A 72 -14.20 -7.65 -10.61
N LYS A 73 -13.39 -6.74 -11.16
CA LYS A 73 -12.18 -6.26 -10.47
C LYS A 73 -12.43 -4.97 -9.72
N TYR A 74 -12.02 -4.96 -8.46
CA TYR A 74 -12.17 -3.84 -7.55
C TYR A 74 -10.82 -3.46 -6.95
N ILE A 75 -10.60 -2.16 -6.77
CA ILE A 75 -9.39 -1.63 -6.14
C ILE A 75 -9.54 -1.76 -4.63
N VAL A 76 -8.66 -2.52 -3.99
CA VAL A 76 -8.56 -2.62 -2.53
C VAL A 76 -7.79 -1.44 -1.97
N LEU A 77 -6.69 -1.09 -2.63
CA LEU A 77 -5.81 0.03 -2.27
C LEU A 77 -4.97 0.44 -3.48
N ASN A 78 -4.39 1.64 -3.45
CA ASN A 78 -3.44 2.12 -4.46
C ASN A 78 -2.38 3.03 -3.82
N ASP A 79 -1.44 3.53 -4.63
CA ASP A 79 -0.31 4.32 -4.14
C ASP A 79 -0.70 5.66 -3.47
N SER A 80 -1.92 6.19 -3.64
CA SER A 80 -2.33 7.40 -2.92
C SER A 80 -2.44 7.20 -1.40
N PHE A 81 -2.38 5.94 -0.93
CA PHE A 81 -2.50 5.59 0.48
C PHE A 81 -1.15 5.28 1.15
N THR A 82 0.00 5.40 0.48
CA THR A 82 1.32 5.07 1.07
C THR A 82 1.61 5.80 2.38
N GLN A 83 1.10 7.02 2.53
CA GLN A 83 1.31 7.86 3.73
C GLN A 83 0.59 7.33 4.98
N MET A 84 -0.38 6.42 4.85
CA MET A 84 -1.06 5.84 6.02
C MET A 84 -0.18 4.84 6.79
N PHE A 85 0.85 4.29 6.14
CA PHE A 85 1.73 3.28 6.73
C PHE A 85 2.83 3.97 7.55
N CYS A 86 2.75 3.83 8.87
CA CYS A 86 3.65 4.53 9.79
C CYS A 86 5.08 3.99 9.70
N SER A 87 5.22 2.67 9.59
CA SER A 87 6.48 1.96 9.43
C SER A 87 6.55 1.36 8.04
N CYS A 88 7.56 1.73 7.26
CA CYS A 88 7.89 1.02 6.02
C CYS A 88 8.05 -0.46 6.34
N THR A 89 7.74 -1.35 5.39
CA THR A 89 7.88 -2.82 5.49
C THR A 89 6.95 -3.56 6.45
N LYS A 90 6.44 -2.92 7.53
CA LYS A 90 5.50 -3.58 8.45
C LYS A 90 4.11 -3.67 7.81
N PRO A 91 3.55 -4.88 7.65
CA PRO A 91 2.22 -5.01 7.07
C PRO A 91 1.13 -4.48 8.01
N GLU A 92 0.22 -3.68 7.48
CA GLU A 92 -1.01 -3.22 8.13
C GLU A 92 -2.23 -3.81 7.46
N LYS A 93 -3.29 -4.02 8.25
CA LYS A 93 -4.52 -4.67 7.81
C LYS A 93 -5.46 -3.67 7.13
N ILE A 94 -6.01 -4.10 6.01
CA ILE A 94 -7.09 -3.43 5.28
C ILE A 94 -8.27 -4.39 5.17
N HIS A 95 -9.46 -3.91 5.51
CA HIS A 95 -10.70 -4.65 5.37
C HIS A 95 -11.43 -4.20 4.11
N PHE A 96 -11.75 -5.14 3.24
CA PHE A 96 -12.53 -4.92 2.02
C PHE A 96 -13.90 -5.56 2.15
N SER A 97 -14.92 -4.87 1.66
CA SER A 97 -16.25 -5.44 1.46
C SER A 97 -16.87 -4.90 0.17
N ALA A 98 -17.60 -5.76 -0.54
CA ALA A 98 -18.38 -5.41 -1.71
C ALA A 98 -19.77 -6.06 -1.63
N THR A 99 -20.83 -5.33 -1.94
CA THR A 99 -22.22 -5.84 -1.81
C THR A 99 -23.12 -5.38 -2.96
N ASP A 100 -24.09 -6.23 -3.31
CA ASP A 100 -25.21 -5.90 -4.22
C ASP A 100 -26.50 -5.51 -3.45
N GLY A 101 -26.39 -5.33 -2.13
CA GLY A 101 -27.51 -5.08 -1.21
C GLY A 101 -28.12 -6.33 -0.57
N ASN A 102 -27.92 -7.52 -1.16
CA ASN A 102 -28.41 -8.79 -0.63
C ASN A 102 -27.28 -9.72 -0.21
N ARG A 103 -26.20 -9.76 -1.00
CA ARG A 103 -25.02 -10.59 -0.83
C ARG A 103 -23.81 -9.74 -0.53
N VAL A 104 -22.81 -10.31 0.12
CA VAL A 104 -21.57 -9.64 0.48
C VAL A 104 -20.35 -10.51 0.20
N ALA A 105 -19.33 -9.89 -0.37
CA ALA A 105 -17.98 -10.42 -0.46
C ALA A 105 -17.11 -9.64 0.53
N ILE A 106 -16.38 -10.35 1.40
CA ILE A 106 -15.53 -9.74 2.43
C ILE A 106 -14.15 -10.36 2.35
N GLY A 107 -13.11 -9.53 2.44
CA GLY A 107 -11.72 -9.96 2.49
C GLY A 107 -10.90 -9.12 3.45
N GLU A 108 -9.88 -9.73 4.04
CA GLU A 108 -8.83 -9.03 4.76
C GLU A 108 -7.54 -9.12 3.96
N PHE A 109 -6.81 -8.01 3.95
CA PHE A 109 -5.57 -7.86 3.20
C PHE A 109 -4.49 -7.27 4.11
N LEU A 110 -3.24 -7.68 3.91
CA LEU A 110 -2.10 -7.06 4.54
C LEU A 110 -1.30 -6.31 3.48
N PHE A 111 -1.08 -5.02 3.73
CA PHE A 111 -0.30 -4.15 2.86
C PHE A 111 0.87 -3.55 3.62
N ASN A 112 1.98 -3.34 2.95
CA ASN A 112 3.03 -2.45 3.41
C ASN A 112 3.40 -1.49 2.28
N THR A 113 4.41 -0.66 2.52
CA THR A 113 5.11 0.07 1.47
C THR A 113 6.51 -0.47 1.28
N ASP A 114 7.11 -0.13 0.15
CA ASP A 114 8.57 -0.17 0.04
C ASP A 114 9.25 0.75 1.08
N GLU A 115 10.57 0.64 1.19
CA GLU A 115 11.39 1.40 2.14
C GLU A 115 11.24 2.92 1.96
N CYS A 116 11.02 3.36 0.73
CA CYS A 116 10.87 4.77 0.35
C CYS A 116 9.43 5.31 0.42
N LYS A 117 8.45 4.48 0.78
CA LYS A 117 7.01 4.80 0.75
C LYS A 117 6.51 5.25 -0.63
N CYS A 118 7.13 4.80 -1.70
CA CYS A 118 6.74 5.14 -3.07
C CYS A 118 5.54 4.32 -3.51
N HIS A 119 5.57 3.01 -3.25
CA HIS A 119 4.54 2.09 -3.71
C HIS A 119 3.97 1.23 -2.59
N ILE A 120 2.68 0.93 -2.69
CA ILE A 120 2.07 -0.12 -1.87
C ILE A 120 2.49 -1.50 -2.38
N ASN A 121 2.59 -2.47 -1.47
CA ASN A 121 2.74 -3.88 -1.82
C ASN A 121 1.73 -4.72 -1.04
N LYS A 122 1.02 -5.60 -1.76
CA LYS A 122 0.19 -6.62 -1.12
C LYS A 122 1.09 -7.71 -0.56
N VAL A 123 1.09 -7.85 0.76
CA VAL A 123 1.82 -8.89 1.48
C VAL A 123 0.98 -10.16 1.59
N GLU A 124 -0.30 -10.01 1.90
CA GLU A 124 -1.24 -11.11 2.05
C GLU A 124 -2.65 -10.68 1.66
N GLY A 125 -3.47 -11.64 1.25
CA GLY A 125 -4.88 -11.45 0.96
C GLY A 125 -5.31 -12.17 -0.32
N PRO A 126 -6.60 -12.52 -0.44
CA PRO A 126 -7.09 -13.31 -1.55
C PRO A 126 -7.06 -12.53 -2.87
N ASP A 127 -6.77 -13.20 -3.98
CA ASP A 127 -6.92 -12.62 -5.33
C ASP A 127 -8.38 -12.63 -5.79
N THR A 128 -9.20 -13.50 -5.19
CA THR A 128 -10.62 -13.67 -5.55
C THR A 128 -11.48 -13.84 -4.31
N LEU A 129 -12.60 -13.13 -4.28
CA LEU A 129 -13.64 -13.25 -3.26
C LEU A 129 -14.93 -13.75 -3.90
N VAL A 130 -15.67 -14.57 -3.16
CA VAL A 130 -16.98 -15.07 -3.60
C VAL A 130 -18.07 -14.24 -2.94
N LEU A 131 -18.97 -13.69 -3.75
CA LEU A 131 -20.16 -12.96 -3.33
C LEU A 131 -21.22 -13.95 -2.84
N ARG A 132 -21.63 -13.84 -1.57
CA ARG A 132 -22.56 -14.78 -0.92
C ARG A 132 -23.63 -14.08 -0.11
#